data_AF-A0A7G1G2U4-F1
#
_entry.id   AF-A0A7G1G2U4-F1
#
_cell.length_a   1.000
_cell.length_b   1.000
_cell.length_c   1.000
_cell.angle_alpha   90.00
_cell.angle_beta   90.00
_cell.angle_gamma   90.00
#
_symmetry.space_group_name_H-M   'P 1'
#
loop_
_entity.id
_entity.type
_entity.pdbx_description
1 polymer ?
#
loop_
_entity_poly.entity_id
_entity_poly.type
_entity_poly.pdbx_seq_one_letter_code
_entity_poly.pdbx_strand_id
1 'polypeptide(L)'
;MKKVLTLSVLVVAILMVFTGCLPKTKFGTATLKTIPELRTLIMNNKDTWTDFDAKDRLYETEGTVAYEYVSNSDSTKNYVYVVDDKGNGIKLSYLHKNEYENLFNVNDKIKIKGVPYYKTWDDPNVYELRMDISNYGTITVLEANHGIVLSSAKNQTSSLTGSNFANLIKFTGKYVDSDQFQNKNFTLANGDTIVIDSHSTIGTLTPNSTYTVTGVVGQSFGYRVFTSDASWTTLLEAAPPAPTPESTYTGIEKVKNDFLTNSASNTFKNIEGKLFI
;
A
#
# COMPACT_ATOMS: atom_id res chain seq x y z
N MET A 1 -27.42 -70.01 4.30
CA MET A 1 -26.81 -68.83 4.98
C MET A 1 -25.92 -68.00 4.06
N LYS A 2 -24.98 -68.57 3.29
CA LYS A 2 -24.10 -67.81 2.37
C LYS A 2 -24.86 -66.90 1.38
N LYS A 3 -25.93 -67.39 0.74
CA LYS A 3 -26.72 -66.61 -0.26
C LYS A 3 -27.45 -65.40 0.32
N VAL A 4 -27.83 -65.45 1.61
CA VAL A 4 -28.51 -64.32 2.29
C VAL A 4 -27.48 -63.25 2.64
N LEU A 5 -26.28 -63.65 3.07
CA LEU A 5 -25.19 -62.73 3.38
C LEU A 5 -24.71 -61.95 2.14
N THR A 6 -24.62 -62.62 0.98
CA THR A 6 -24.21 -61.96 -0.28
C THR A 6 -25.26 -60.95 -0.75
N LEU A 7 -26.54 -61.25 -0.56
CA LEU A 7 -27.62 -60.33 -0.92
C LEU A 7 -27.63 -59.09 -0.01
N SER A 8 -27.42 -59.26 1.29
CA SER A 8 -27.34 -58.14 2.23
C SER A 8 -26.15 -57.22 1.96
N VAL A 9 -24.97 -57.77 1.62
CA VAL A 9 -23.78 -56.98 1.30
C VAL A 9 -23.96 -56.20 -0.01
N LEU A 10 -24.62 -56.79 -1.01
CA LEU A 10 -24.91 -56.12 -2.28
C LEU A 10 -25.90 -54.96 -2.10
N VAL A 11 -26.94 -55.13 -1.28
CA VAL A 11 -27.92 -54.08 -0.98
C VAL A 11 -27.27 -52.92 -0.23
N VAL A 12 -26.38 -53.20 0.74
CA VAL A 12 -25.64 -52.16 1.48
C VAL A 12 -24.64 -51.43 0.57
N ALA A 13 -23.96 -52.14 -0.33
CA ALA A 13 -23.05 -51.51 -1.30
C ALA A 13 -23.81 -50.62 -2.30
N ILE A 14 -24.97 -51.05 -2.79
CA ILE A 14 -25.84 -50.23 -3.66
C ILE A 14 -26.34 -49.00 -2.90
N LEU A 15 -26.75 -49.14 -1.64
CA LEU A 15 -27.15 -48.02 -0.78
C LEU A 15 -26.00 -47.01 -0.58
N MET A 16 -24.76 -47.47 -0.42
CA MET A 16 -23.59 -46.58 -0.31
C MET A 16 -23.26 -45.86 -1.63
N VAL A 17 -23.52 -46.47 -2.79
CA VAL A 17 -23.34 -45.82 -4.10
C VAL A 17 -24.41 -44.75 -4.35
N PHE A 18 -25.64 -44.94 -3.83
CA PHE A 18 -26.72 -43.94 -3.92
C PHE A 18 -26.62 -42.81 -2.88
N THR A 19 -25.95 -43.02 -1.75
CA THR A 19 -25.68 -41.94 -0.76
C THR A 19 -24.33 -41.23 -0.98
N GLY A 20 -23.48 -41.75 -1.87
CA GLY A 20 -22.12 -41.25 -2.13
C GLY A 20 -22.03 -39.93 -2.93
N CYS A 21 -23.11 -39.47 -3.55
CA CYS A 21 -23.23 -38.09 -4.02
C CYS A 21 -23.95 -37.28 -2.96
N LEU A 22 -23.25 -36.95 -1.87
CA LEU A 22 -23.59 -35.74 -1.13
C LEU A 22 -23.65 -34.61 -2.16
N PRO A 23 -24.80 -33.95 -2.38
CA PRO A 23 -24.81 -32.78 -3.23
C PRO A 23 -23.78 -31.84 -2.63
N LYS A 24 -22.74 -31.47 -3.40
CA LYS A 24 -21.95 -30.28 -3.07
C LYS A 24 -23.00 -29.21 -2.82
N THR A 25 -23.16 -28.81 -1.55
CA THR A 25 -24.05 -27.73 -1.18
C THR A 25 -23.70 -26.58 -2.10
N LYS A 26 -24.62 -26.23 -3.00
CA LYS A 26 -24.41 -25.08 -3.88
C LYS A 26 -24.32 -23.89 -2.93
N PHE A 27 -23.11 -23.38 -2.74
CA PHE A 27 -22.93 -22.10 -2.08
C PHE A 27 -23.78 -21.07 -2.84
N GLY A 28 -24.41 -20.16 -2.07
CA GLY A 28 -25.43 -19.25 -2.59
C GLY A 28 -24.96 -18.46 -3.82
N THR A 29 -25.91 -18.09 -4.67
CA THR A 29 -25.66 -17.17 -5.79
C THR A 29 -25.02 -15.90 -5.26
N ALA A 30 -23.92 -15.45 -5.87
CA ALA A 30 -23.24 -14.26 -5.41
C ALA A 30 -24.14 -13.02 -5.58
N THR A 31 -24.12 -12.14 -4.58
CA THR A 31 -24.91 -10.88 -4.62
C THR A 31 -24.02 -9.73 -5.08
N LEU A 32 -24.39 -9.05 -6.17
CA LEU A 32 -23.69 -7.87 -6.65
C LEU A 32 -23.92 -6.68 -5.70
N LYS A 33 -22.84 -6.02 -5.31
CA LYS A 33 -22.82 -4.80 -4.49
C LYS A 33 -21.78 -3.82 -5.01
N THR A 34 -22.05 -2.53 -4.87
CA THR A 34 -21.02 -1.51 -5.04
C THR A 34 -19.97 -1.61 -3.93
N ILE A 35 -18.76 -1.10 -4.16
CA ILE A 35 -17.69 -1.09 -3.15
C ILE A 35 -18.15 -0.41 -1.84
N PRO A 36 -18.81 0.76 -1.84
CA PRO A 36 -19.28 1.38 -0.59
C PRO A 36 -20.31 0.55 0.18
N GLU A 37 -21.27 -0.07 -0.52
CA GLU A 37 -22.26 -0.95 0.10
C GLU A 37 -21.60 -2.17 0.74
N LEU A 38 -20.64 -2.79 0.04
CA LEU A 38 -19.92 -3.95 0.52
C LEU A 38 -19.08 -3.62 1.76
N ARG A 39 -18.39 -2.46 1.77
CA ARG A 39 -17.65 -1.99 2.95
C ARG A 39 -18.55 -1.74 4.16
N THR A 40 -19.69 -1.09 3.91
CA THR A 40 -20.69 -0.84 4.96
C THR A 40 -21.20 -2.15 5.53
N LEU A 41 -21.47 -3.12 4.66
CA LEU A 41 -21.89 -4.44 5.05
C LEU A 41 -20.82 -5.17 5.88
N ILE A 42 -19.55 -5.14 5.46
CA ILE A 42 -18.43 -5.69 6.23
C ILE A 42 -18.34 -5.04 7.61
N MET A 43 -18.42 -3.72 7.68
CA MET A 43 -18.40 -2.99 8.95
C MET A 43 -19.54 -3.34 9.88
N ASN A 44 -20.75 -3.45 9.35
CA ASN A 44 -21.92 -3.79 10.16
C ASN A 44 -21.87 -5.23 10.70
N ASN A 45 -21.03 -6.09 10.12
CA ASN A 45 -20.85 -7.49 10.53
C ASN A 45 -19.46 -7.74 11.13
N LYS A 46 -18.72 -6.69 11.49
CA LYS A 46 -17.31 -6.76 11.88
C LYS A 46 -17.02 -7.73 13.03
N ASP A 47 -17.96 -7.94 13.95
CA ASP A 47 -17.76 -8.84 15.10
C ASP A 47 -17.97 -10.32 14.75
N THR A 48 -18.52 -10.60 13.56
CA THR A 48 -18.83 -11.96 13.07
C THR A 48 -18.02 -12.36 11.85
N TRP A 49 -17.51 -11.39 11.08
CA TRP A 49 -16.74 -11.61 9.85
C TRP A 49 -15.24 -11.44 10.06
N THR A 50 -14.77 -11.73 11.29
CA THR A 50 -13.35 -11.75 11.68
C THR A 50 -12.71 -13.14 11.61
N ASP A 51 -13.53 -14.18 11.58
CA ASP A 51 -13.09 -15.57 11.49
C ASP A 51 -13.66 -16.26 10.25
N PHE A 52 -13.14 -17.44 9.94
CA PHE A 52 -13.46 -18.29 8.77
C PHE A 52 -14.96 -18.65 8.63
N ASP A 53 -15.87 -18.09 9.43
CA ASP A 53 -17.31 -18.36 9.46
C ASP A 53 -18.11 -17.54 8.43
N ALA A 54 -17.47 -16.68 7.64
CA ALA A 54 -18.10 -16.00 6.51
C ALA A 54 -18.37 -16.94 5.30
N LYS A 55 -18.07 -18.24 5.42
CA LYS A 55 -18.13 -19.25 4.34
C LYS A 55 -19.40 -19.18 3.50
N ASP A 56 -20.56 -18.92 4.10
CA ASP A 56 -21.85 -19.00 3.41
C ASP A 56 -22.25 -17.76 2.59
N ARG A 57 -21.33 -16.78 2.44
CA ARG A 57 -21.67 -15.48 1.85
C ARG A 57 -20.69 -15.10 0.73
N LEU A 58 -21.18 -15.11 -0.50
CA LEU A 58 -20.44 -14.66 -1.68
C LEU A 58 -21.01 -13.34 -2.18
N TYR A 59 -20.13 -12.37 -2.38
CA TYR A 59 -20.48 -11.08 -2.97
C TYR A 59 -19.67 -10.84 -4.23
N GLU A 60 -20.28 -10.13 -5.16
CA GLU A 60 -19.64 -9.62 -6.35
C GLU A 60 -19.52 -8.09 -6.26
N THR A 61 -18.42 -7.56 -6.79
CA THR A 61 -18.24 -6.12 -6.99
C THR A 61 -17.38 -5.87 -8.22
N GLU A 62 -17.35 -4.62 -8.67
CA GLU A 62 -16.56 -4.20 -9.82
C GLU A 62 -15.70 -3.00 -9.44
N GLY A 63 -14.51 -2.92 -10.02
CA GLY A 63 -13.61 -1.79 -9.82
C GLY A 63 -12.38 -1.88 -10.72
N THR A 64 -11.64 -0.80 -10.79
CA THR A 64 -10.38 -0.71 -11.53
C THR A 64 -9.22 -1.06 -10.61
N VAL A 65 -8.30 -1.91 -11.08
CA VAL A 65 -7.08 -2.29 -10.35
C VAL A 65 -6.21 -1.07 -10.18
N ALA A 66 -6.09 -0.62 -8.94
CA ALA A 66 -5.35 0.57 -8.58
C ALA A 66 -3.93 0.29 -8.09
N TYR A 67 -3.71 -0.86 -7.48
CA TYR A 67 -2.40 -1.32 -7.06
C TYR A 67 -2.39 -2.83 -6.88
N GLU A 68 -1.29 -3.46 -7.24
CA GLU A 68 -1.04 -4.89 -7.03
C GLU A 68 0.28 -5.08 -6.31
N TYR A 69 0.27 -5.96 -5.32
CA TYR A 69 1.47 -6.47 -4.69
C TYR A 69 1.55 -7.99 -4.87
N VAL A 70 2.65 -8.43 -5.47
CA VAL A 70 3.02 -9.83 -5.57
C VAL A 70 4.29 -10.07 -4.74
N SER A 71 4.17 -10.90 -3.71
CA SER A 71 5.30 -11.27 -2.87
C SER A 71 6.21 -12.26 -3.58
N ASN A 72 7.52 -11.98 -3.54
CA ASN A 72 8.54 -12.90 -4.05
C ASN A 72 8.88 -14.04 -3.08
N SER A 73 8.55 -13.89 -1.79
CA SER A 73 8.94 -14.84 -0.74
C SER A 73 7.77 -15.64 -0.17
N ASP A 74 6.54 -15.16 -0.31
CA ASP A 74 5.35 -15.81 0.25
C ASP A 74 4.15 -15.68 -0.71
N SER A 75 3.91 -16.74 -1.48
CA SER A 75 2.83 -16.79 -2.48
C SER A 75 1.40 -16.60 -1.93
N THR A 76 1.24 -16.52 -0.60
CA THR A 76 -0.04 -16.29 0.06
C THR A 76 -0.26 -14.83 0.50
N LYS A 77 0.78 -13.99 0.41
CA LYS A 77 0.76 -12.58 0.85
C LYS A 77 0.52 -11.58 -0.28
N ASN A 78 -0.01 -12.04 -1.41
CA ASN A 78 -0.38 -11.17 -2.52
C ASN A 78 -1.70 -10.46 -2.20
N TYR A 79 -1.80 -9.20 -2.62
CA TYR A 79 -3.01 -8.42 -2.46
C TYR A 79 -3.15 -7.40 -3.59
N VAL A 80 -4.39 -7.01 -3.84
CA VAL A 80 -4.76 -6.02 -4.85
C VAL A 80 -5.67 -4.98 -4.20
N TYR A 81 -5.50 -3.73 -4.55
CA TYR A 81 -6.47 -2.68 -4.27
C TYR A 81 -7.23 -2.35 -5.54
N VAL A 82 -8.55 -2.37 -5.46
CA VAL A 82 -9.43 -1.91 -6.55
C VAL A 82 -10.23 -0.71 -6.10
N VAL A 83 -10.52 0.20 -7.02
CA VAL A 83 -11.29 1.42 -6.76
C VAL A 83 -12.44 1.58 -7.77
N ASP A 84 -13.54 2.16 -7.32
CA ASP A 84 -14.62 2.60 -8.20
C ASP A 84 -14.31 3.98 -8.83
N ASP A 85 -15.15 4.42 -9.76
CA ASP A 85 -15.02 5.72 -10.46
C ASP A 85 -15.14 6.94 -9.52
N LYS A 86 -15.52 6.72 -8.25
CA LYS A 86 -15.62 7.74 -7.20
C LYS A 86 -14.45 7.66 -6.21
N GLY A 87 -13.44 6.83 -6.48
CA GLY A 87 -12.24 6.67 -5.65
C GLY A 87 -12.46 5.87 -4.37
N ASN A 88 -13.61 5.20 -4.20
CA ASN A 88 -13.80 4.27 -3.08
C ASN A 88 -13.19 2.93 -3.45
N GLY A 89 -12.36 2.38 -2.58
CA GLY A 89 -11.74 1.08 -2.85
C GLY A 89 -11.96 0.01 -1.80
N ILE A 90 -11.57 -1.20 -2.18
CA ILE A 90 -11.57 -2.40 -1.35
C ILE A 90 -10.30 -3.19 -1.63
N LYS A 91 -9.82 -3.92 -0.62
CA LYS A 91 -8.67 -4.81 -0.75
C LYS A 91 -9.12 -6.21 -1.16
N LEU A 92 -8.36 -6.86 -2.03
CA LEU A 92 -8.45 -8.29 -2.32
C LEU A 92 -7.23 -8.97 -1.69
N SER A 93 -7.42 -10.09 -1.01
CA SER A 93 -6.35 -10.80 -0.30
C SER A 93 -6.36 -12.31 -0.56
N TYR A 94 -5.25 -12.96 -0.20
CA TYR A 94 -5.03 -14.41 -0.38
C TYR A 94 -5.14 -14.84 -1.85
N LEU A 95 -4.58 -14.01 -2.73
CA LEU A 95 -4.43 -14.33 -4.14
C LEU A 95 -3.25 -15.29 -4.28
N HIS A 96 -3.51 -16.59 -4.39
CA HIS A 96 -2.45 -17.55 -4.67
C HIS A 96 -1.79 -17.23 -6.00
N LYS A 97 -0.48 -16.95 -5.98
CA LYS A 97 0.25 -16.46 -7.16
C LYS A 97 -0.08 -17.25 -8.43
N ASN A 98 -0.02 -18.58 -8.36
CA ASN A 98 -0.26 -19.47 -9.50
C ASN A 98 -1.68 -19.40 -10.11
N GLU A 99 -2.65 -18.87 -9.36
CA GLU A 99 -4.05 -18.76 -9.80
C GLU A 99 -4.36 -17.39 -10.41
N TYR A 100 -3.65 -16.34 -10.02
CA TYR A 100 -4.00 -14.95 -10.36
C TYR A 100 -2.89 -14.16 -11.06
N GLU A 101 -1.65 -14.64 -11.07
CA GLU A 101 -0.55 -14.00 -11.77
C GLU A 101 -0.89 -13.87 -13.27
N ASN A 102 -0.79 -12.64 -13.79
CA ASN A 102 -1.10 -12.27 -15.18
C ASN A 102 -2.58 -12.33 -15.59
N LEU A 103 -3.54 -12.51 -14.67
CA LEU A 103 -4.97 -12.47 -15.04
C LEU A 103 -5.48 -11.07 -15.36
N PHE A 104 -4.87 -10.05 -14.77
CA PHE A 104 -5.21 -8.64 -14.92
C PHE A 104 -3.94 -7.81 -14.75
N ASN A 105 -4.02 -6.54 -15.09
CA ASN A 105 -2.98 -5.54 -14.88
C ASN A 105 -3.55 -4.37 -14.07
N VAL A 106 -2.66 -3.55 -13.51
CA VAL A 106 -3.04 -2.20 -13.06
C VAL A 106 -3.71 -1.46 -14.21
N ASN A 107 -4.76 -0.69 -13.90
CA ASN A 107 -5.68 -0.01 -14.83
C ASN A 107 -6.73 -0.89 -15.51
N ASP A 108 -6.73 -2.21 -15.35
CA ASP A 108 -7.83 -3.04 -15.84
C ASP A 108 -9.06 -2.88 -14.94
N LYS A 109 -10.24 -2.84 -15.56
CA LYS A 109 -11.52 -2.96 -14.85
C LYS A 109 -11.87 -4.42 -14.68
N ILE A 110 -12.09 -4.83 -13.45
CA ILE A 110 -12.34 -6.23 -13.10
C ILE A 110 -13.67 -6.39 -12.35
N LYS A 111 -14.30 -7.53 -12.58
CA LYS A 111 -15.36 -8.07 -11.75
C LYS A 111 -14.76 -9.07 -10.79
N ILE A 112 -15.07 -8.93 -9.51
CA ILE A 112 -14.52 -9.74 -8.43
C ILE A 112 -15.67 -10.42 -7.72
N LYS A 113 -15.49 -11.71 -7.44
CA LYS A 113 -16.32 -12.46 -6.50
C LYS A 113 -15.44 -12.95 -5.37
N GLY A 114 -15.88 -12.76 -4.13
CA GLY A 114 -15.12 -13.20 -2.97
C GLY A 114 -15.96 -13.26 -1.70
N VAL A 115 -15.33 -13.71 -0.61
CA VAL A 115 -15.95 -13.76 0.71
C VAL A 115 -15.58 -12.49 1.47
N PRO A 116 -16.56 -11.73 1.99
CA PRO A 116 -16.30 -10.52 2.75
C PRO A 116 -15.63 -10.88 4.07
N TYR A 117 -14.60 -10.11 4.41
CA TYR A 117 -13.81 -10.35 5.61
C TYR A 117 -13.37 -9.03 6.24
N TYR A 118 -13.35 -9.03 7.56
CA TYR A 118 -12.91 -7.92 8.38
C TYR A 118 -11.73 -8.35 9.23
N LYS A 119 -10.65 -7.57 9.23
CA LYS A 119 -9.46 -7.86 10.04
C LYS A 119 -9.15 -6.71 10.99
N THR A 120 -8.93 -7.01 12.28
CA THR A 120 -8.49 -6.04 13.29
C THR A 120 -7.09 -6.36 13.78
N TRP A 121 -6.21 -5.36 13.76
CA TRP A 121 -4.90 -5.39 14.43
C TRP A 121 -4.76 -4.15 15.31
N ASP A 122 -5.72 -3.93 16.21
CA ASP A 122 -5.81 -2.85 17.19
C ASP A 122 -5.86 -1.39 16.65
N ASP A 123 -5.43 -1.14 15.40
CA ASP A 123 -5.79 -0.05 14.47
C ASP A 123 -5.13 -0.45 13.14
N PRO A 124 -5.86 -1.17 12.25
CA PRO A 124 -6.89 -0.53 11.44
C PRO A 124 -8.07 -1.42 10.97
N ASN A 125 -9.16 -0.77 10.57
CA ASN A 125 -10.31 -1.41 9.93
C ASN A 125 -9.95 -1.88 8.50
N VAL A 126 -9.54 -3.15 8.35
CA VAL A 126 -9.25 -3.71 7.02
C VAL A 126 -10.50 -4.39 6.47
N TYR A 127 -11.06 -3.81 5.41
CA TYR A 127 -12.14 -4.40 4.62
C TYR A 127 -11.55 -5.11 3.42
N GLU A 128 -11.74 -6.42 3.34
CA GLU A 128 -11.23 -7.19 2.21
C GLU A 128 -12.24 -8.21 1.68
N LEU A 129 -12.11 -8.54 0.40
CA LEU A 129 -12.65 -9.75 -0.18
C LEU A 129 -11.54 -10.80 -0.17
N ARG A 130 -11.75 -11.88 0.58
CA ARG A 130 -10.87 -13.04 0.58
C ARG A 130 -11.20 -13.94 -0.61
N MET A 131 -10.15 -14.34 -1.31
CA MET A 131 -10.25 -15.10 -2.56
C MET A 131 -10.03 -16.62 -2.35
N ASP A 132 -9.36 -17.00 -1.25
CA ASP A 132 -8.96 -18.38 -0.93
C ASP A 132 -10.05 -19.23 -0.25
N ILE A 133 -11.10 -18.61 0.29
CA ILE A 133 -12.11 -19.33 1.05
C ILE A 133 -12.93 -20.23 0.11
N SER A 134 -12.70 -21.54 0.26
CA SER A 134 -13.42 -22.61 -0.44
C SER A 134 -13.32 -22.56 -1.98
N ASN A 135 -12.27 -21.92 -2.53
CA ASN A 135 -12.04 -21.74 -3.97
C ASN A 135 -13.20 -21.05 -4.72
N TYR A 136 -13.96 -20.19 -4.04
CA TYR A 136 -15.04 -19.43 -4.67
C TYR A 136 -14.62 -18.07 -5.20
N GLY A 137 -13.42 -17.60 -4.84
CA GLY A 137 -12.85 -16.38 -5.38
C GLY A 137 -12.74 -16.46 -6.89
N THR A 138 -13.23 -15.45 -7.61
CA THR A 138 -13.01 -15.34 -9.05
C THR A 138 -12.76 -13.89 -9.44
N ILE A 139 -11.86 -13.67 -10.38
CA ILE A 139 -11.62 -12.38 -11.02
C ILE A 139 -11.90 -12.54 -12.52
N THR A 140 -12.58 -11.58 -13.11
CA THR A 140 -12.82 -11.51 -14.55
C THR A 140 -12.50 -10.10 -15.02
N VAL A 141 -11.60 -9.97 -16.00
CA VAL A 141 -11.36 -8.68 -16.67
C VAL A 141 -12.57 -8.34 -17.51
N LEU A 142 -13.18 -7.19 -17.21
CA LEU A 142 -14.29 -6.63 -17.98
C LEU A 142 -13.77 -5.73 -19.11
N GLU A 143 -12.74 -4.95 -18.82
CA GLU A 143 -12.15 -3.98 -19.75
C GLU A 143 -10.66 -3.80 -19.44
N ALA A 144 -9.81 -4.02 -20.43
CA ALA A 144 -8.37 -3.84 -20.29
C ALA A 144 -7.99 -2.36 -20.45
N ASN A 145 -7.01 -1.88 -19.67
CA ASN A 145 -6.53 -0.49 -19.70
C ASN A 145 -7.66 0.56 -19.58
N HIS A 146 -8.70 0.26 -18.79
CA HIS A 146 -9.80 1.18 -18.53
C HIS A 146 -9.30 2.53 -17.97
N GLY A 147 -8.23 2.48 -17.16
CA GLY A 147 -7.64 3.64 -16.52
C GLY A 147 -8.36 4.01 -15.22
N ILE A 148 -7.65 4.74 -14.37
CA ILE A 148 -8.19 5.19 -13.08
C ILE A 148 -8.58 6.65 -13.18
N VAL A 149 -9.76 6.98 -12.68
CA VAL A 149 -10.25 8.36 -12.57
C VAL A 149 -9.50 9.08 -11.44
N LEU A 150 -8.26 9.51 -11.67
CA LEU A 150 -7.41 10.16 -10.67
C LEU A 150 -8.04 11.43 -10.08
N SER A 151 -8.91 12.11 -10.84
CA SER A 151 -9.67 13.27 -10.36
C SER A 151 -10.71 12.95 -9.28
N SER A 152 -11.06 11.67 -9.10
CA SER A 152 -11.95 11.20 -8.02
C SER A 152 -11.23 11.05 -6.67
N ALA A 153 -9.90 11.14 -6.67
CA ALA A 153 -9.09 11.01 -5.47
C ALA A 153 -9.45 12.09 -4.43
N LYS A 154 -9.70 11.67 -3.19
CA LYS A 154 -10.02 12.60 -2.10
C LYS A 154 -8.76 13.35 -1.67
N ASN A 155 -8.86 14.67 -1.54
CA ASN A 155 -7.75 15.47 -1.02
C ASN A 155 -7.50 15.12 0.46
N GLN A 156 -6.27 14.74 0.77
CA GLN A 156 -5.81 14.43 2.10
C GLN A 156 -4.88 15.54 2.59
N THR A 157 -5.27 16.19 3.68
CA THR A 157 -4.57 17.36 4.26
C THR A 157 -4.07 17.12 5.68
N SER A 158 -4.17 15.87 6.17
CA SER A 158 -3.73 15.46 7.50
C SER A 158 -3.12 14.04 7.47
N SER A 159 -2.68 13.55 8.61
CA SER A 159 -2.29 12.15 8.81
C SER A 159 -3.39 11.18 8.34
N LEU A 160 -2.97 9.99 7.87
CA LEU A 160 -3.87 8.94 7.40
C LEU A 160 -4.59 8.25 8.56
N THR A 161 -5.83 7.87 8.33
CA THR A 161 -6.71 7.19 9.30
C THR A 161 -7.42 6.00 8.64
N GLY A 162 -8.15 5.21 9.44
CA GLY A 162 -8.96 4.09 8.92
C GLY A 162 -10.05 4.49 7.94
N SER A 163 -10.53 5.73 8.02
CA SER A 163 -11.47 6.25 7.02
C SER A 163 -10.86 6.34 5.62
N ASN A 164 -9.53 6.44 5.53
CA ASN A 164 -8.80 6.50 4.28
C ASN A 164 -8.56 5.13 3.67
N PHE A 165 -8.61 4.04 4.45
CA PHE A 165 -8.26 2.70 4.00
C PHE A 165 -8.96 2.32 2.69
N ALA A 166 -8.15 1.77 1.78
CA ALA A 166 -8.43 1.36 0.40
C ALA A 166 -8.94 2.48 -0.53
N ASN A 167 -9.16 3.71 -0.05
CA ASN A 167 -9.59 4.81 -0.91
C ASN A 167 -8.42 5.35 -1.74
N LEU A 168 -8.76 5.83 -2.92
CA LEU A 168 -7.88 6.69 -3.72
C LEU A 168 -7.83 8.07 -3.07
N ILE A 169 -6.62 8.52 -2.75
CA ILE A 169 -6.37 9.84 -2.18
C ILE A 169 -5.36 10.61 -3.00
N LYS A 170 -5.37 11.93 -2.82
CA LYS A 170 -4.36 12.84 -3.34
C LYS A 170 -3.89 13.73 -2.21
N PHE A 171 -2.58 13.92 -2.07
CA PHE A 171 -2.03 14.86 -1.10
C PHE A 171 -0.93 15.71 -1.75
N THR A 172 -0.64 16.85 -1.14
CA THR A 172 0.52 17.68 -1.49
C THR A 172 1.42 17.77 -0.27
N GLY A 173 2.70 17.42 -0.43
CA GLY A 173 3.65 17.40 0.66
C GLY A 173 5.10 17.55 0.19
N LYS A 174 5.96 17.97 1.11
CA LYS A 174 7.39 18.09 0.90
C LYS A 174 8.04 16.73 1.15
N TYR A 175 8.76 16.19 0.16
CA TYR A 175 9.56 14.98 0.37
C TYR A 175 10.73 15.28 1.30
N VAL A 176 10.86 14.52 2.38
CA VAL A 176 11.91 14.70 3.39
C VAL A 176 13.07 13.77 3.10
N ASP A 177 12.83 12.47 3.24
CA ASP A 177 13.83 11.42 3.15
C ASP A 177 13.19 10.05 2.90
N SER A 178 14.04 9.03 2.81
CA SER A 178 13.61 7.64 2.89
C SER A 178 13.99 7.04 4.24
N ASP A 179 13.12 6.23 4.82
CA ASP A 179 13.47 5.45 6.00
C ASP A 179 14.38 4.25 5.66
N GLN A 180 14.80 3.49 6.68
CA GLN A 180 15.66 2.31 6.52
C GLN A 180 15.04 1.17 5.67
N PHE A 181 13.72 1.20 5.46
CA PHE A 181 12.99 0.25 4.62
C PHE A 181 12.64 0.85 3.25
N GLN A 182 13.28 1.98 2.90
CA GLN A 182 13.12 2.72 1.67
C GLN A 182 11.73 3.36 1.46
N ASN A 183 10.89 3.41 2.51
CA ASN A 183 9.62 4.13 2.46
C ASN A 183 9.89 5.63 2.36
N LYS A 184 9.04 6.37 1.63
CA LYS A 184 9.26 7.79 1.38
C LYS A 184 8.43 8.62 2.36
N ASN A 185 9.09 9.50 3.12
CA ASN A 185 8.43 10.36 4.09
C ASN A 185 8.10 11.72 3.46
N PHE A 186 6.86 12.15 3.61
CA PHE A 186 6.38 13.45 3.15
C PHE A 186 5.78 14.23 4.31
N THR A 187 6.19 15.49 4.47
CA THR A 187 5.57 16.41 5.42
C THR A 187 4.52 17.26 4.72
N LEU A 188 3.31 17.27 5.26
CA LEU A 188 2.20 18.11 4.80
C LEU A 188 2.35 19.54 5.33
N ALA A 189 1.57 20.47 4.77
CA ALA A 189 1.60 21.88 5.18
C ALA A 189 1.26 22.10 6.67
N ASN A 190 0.46 21.21 7.27
CA ASN A 190 0.09 21.27 8.69
C ASN A 190 1.13 20.60 9.61
N GLY A 191 2.25 20.08 9.07
CA GLY A 191 3.29 19.38 9.83
C GLY A 191 3.07 17.87 9.98
N ASP A 192 1.91 17.34 9.58
CA ASP A 192 1.66 15.89 9.58
C ASP A 192 2.55 15.16 8.58
N THR A 193 2.76 13.87 8.81
CA THR A 193 3.55 13.02 7.91
C THR A 193 2.67 12.02 7.18
N ILE A 194 2.87 11.90 5.87
CA ILE A 194 2.37 10.79 5.05
C ILE A 194 3.56 9.97 4.57
N VAL A 195 3.43 8.64 4.68
CA VAL A 195 4.44 7.68 4.23
C VAL A 195 3.95 6.99 2.96
N ILE A 196 4.78 6.97 1.92
CA ILE A 196 4.59 6.14 0.73
C ILE A 196 5.37 4.84 0.93
N ASP A 197 4.70 3.71 0.73
CA ASP A 197 5.32 2.38 0.88
C ASP A 197 6.40 2.15 -0.18
N SER A 198 7.49 1.48 0.20
CA SER A 198 8.66 1.26 -0.65
C SER A 198 8.41 0.40 -1.89
N HIS A 199 7.32 -0.36 -1.92
CA HIS A 199 6.91 -1.13 -3.10
C HIS A 199 6.18 -0.29 -4.15
N SER A 200 5.94 1.00 -3.88
CA SER A 200 5.30 1.91 -4.82
C SER A 200 6.21 2.24 -6.01
N THR A 201 5.60 2.34 -7.19
CA THR A 201 6.22 2.93 -8.37
C THR A 201 6.12 4.44 -8.27
N ILE A 202 7.23 5.10 -7.96
CA ILE A 202 7.33 6.56 -7.88
C ILE A 202 8.52 7.05 -8.70
N GLY A 203 8.39 8.23 -9.30
CA GLY A 203 9.50 8.89 -9.98
C GLY A 203 10.63 9.28 -9.02
N THR A 204 11.75 9.74 -9.57
CA THR A 204 12.86 10.25 -8.75
C THR A 204 12.41 11.46 -7.93
N LEU A 205 12.67 11.41 -6.62
CA LEU A 205 12.35 12.49 -5.69
C LEU A 205 13.62 13.20 -5.26
N THR A 206 13.57 14.53 -5.32
CA THR A 206 14.59 15.42 -4.75
C THR A 206 14.18 15.84 -3.34
N PRO A 207 15.00 15.61 -2.29
CA PRO A 207 14.71 16.05 -0.93
C PRO A 207 14.37 17.54 -0.86
N ASN A 208 13.49 17.91 0.06
CA ASN A 208 12.99 19.27 0.27
C ASN A 208 12.18 19.87 -0.90
N SER A 209 11.83 19.08 -1.92
CA SER A 209 10.91 19.52 -2.97
C SER A 209 9.47 19.13 -2.63
N THR A 210 8.50 19.91 -3.09
CA THR A 210 7.06 19.69 -2.88
C THR A 210 6.46 18.95 -4.07
N TYR A 211 5.69 17.91 -3.79
CA TYR A 211 5.02 17.09 -4.80
C TYR A 211 3.53 16.98 -4.49
N THR A 212 2.73 16.85 -5.54
CA THR A 212 1.39 16.26 -5.46
C THR A 212 1.48 14.78 -5.79
N VAL A 213 0.93 13.94 -4.92
CA VAL A 213 0.97 12.48 -5.05
C VAL A 213 -0.46 11.95 -4.98
N THR A 214 -0.81 11.06 -5.90
CA THR A 214 -2.03 10.25 -5.86
C THR A 214 -1.68 8.78 -5.61
N GLY A 215 -2.53 8.09 -4.87
CA GLY A 215 -2.36 6.67 -4.59
C GLY A 215 -3.49 6.11 -3.73
N VAL A 216 -3.51 4.80 -3.57
CA VAL A 216 -4.47 4.11 -2.70
C VAL A 216 -3.88 3.93 -1.31
N VAL A 217 -4.71 4.08 -0.28
CA VAL A 217 -4.25 3.88 1.10
C VAL A 217 -4.35 2.42 1.47
N GLY A 218 -3.23 1.81 1.83
CA GLY A 218 -3.17 0.45 2.36
C GLY A 218 -2.61 0.40 3.77
N GLN A 219 -2.36 -0.82 4.24
CA GLN A 219 -1.77 -1.06 5.56
C GLN A 219 -0.45 -1.82 5.43
N SER A 220 0.60 -1.27 6.03
CA SER A 220 1.92 -1.89 6.18
C SER A 220 2.60 -1.22 7.38
N PHE A 221 2.54 -1.85 8.56
CA PHE A 221 3.00 -1.24 9.83
C PHE A 221 2.49 0.21 10.03
N GLY A 222 1.17 0.41 9.86
CA GLY A 222 0.50 1.71 9.78
C GLY A 222 -0.17 1.95 8.42
N TYR A 223 -0.92 3.04 8.28
CA TYR A 223 -1.49 3.42 6.98
C TYR A 223 -0.42 4.05 6.10
N ARG A 224 -0.39 3.63 4.84
CA ARG A 224 0.56 4.12 3.84
C ARG A 224 -0.11 4.32 2.50
N VAL A 225 0.48 5.18 1.69
CA VAL A 225 0.07 5.35 0.30
C VAL A 225 0.83 4.37 -0.58
N PHE A 226 0.11 3.72 -1.47
CA PHE A 226 0.64 2.86 -2.52
C PHE A 226 0.35 3.50 -3.87
N THR A 227 1.40 3.66 -4.67
CA THR A 227 1.34 4.28 -6.00
C THR A 227 1.82 3.28 -7.04
N SER A 228 1.07 3.12 -8.14
CA SER A 228 1.37 2.10 -9.16
C SER A 228 2.07 2.65 -10.40
N ASP A 229 2.07 3.97 -10.56
CA ASP A 229 2.62 4.64 -11.74
C ASP A 229 3.34 5.93 -11.32
N ALA A 230 4.54 6.14 -11.86
CA ALA A 230 5.35 7.31 -11.57
C ALA A 230 4.65 8.64 -11.96
N SER A 231 3.77 8.61 -12.97
CA SER A 231 2.98 9.77 -13.40
C SER A 231 1.96 10.25 -12.37
N TRP A 232 1.65 9.45 -11.34
CA TRP A 232 0.76 9.87 -10.24
C TRP A 232 1.48 10.75 -9.22
N THR A 233 2.76 11.03 -9.45
CA THR A 233 3.56 11.97 -8.68
C THR A 233 3.96 13.13 -9.59
N THR A 234 3.61 14.36 -9.19
CA THR A 234 3.93 15.57 -9.93
C THR A 234 4.73 16.52 -9.04
N LEU A 235 5.89 16.97 -9.52
CA LEU A 235 6.66 18.02 -8.87
C LEU A 235 5.89 19.34 -8.95
N LEU A 236 5.64 19.95 -7.80
CA LEU A 236 4.97 21.25 -7.70
C LEU A 236 5.98 22.38 -7.48
N GLU A 237 6.98 22.14 -6.63
CA GLU A 237 8.01 23.12 -6.28
C GLU A 237 9.33 22.40 -6.04
N ALA A 238 10.38 22.79 -6.77
CA ALA A 238 11.72 22.26 -6.56
C ALA A 238 12.35 22.86 -5.30
N ALA A 239 13.19 22.08 -4.62
CA ALA A 239 14.00 22.60 -3.51
C ALA A 239 14.83 23.82 -3.98
N PRO A 240 14.96 24.86 -3.14
CA PRO A 240 15.82 25.99 -3.48
C PRO A 240 17.24 25.49 -3.73
N PRO A 241 17.98 26.12 -4.68
CA PRO A 241 19.35 25.75 -4.94
C PRO A 241 20.17 25.83 -3.65
N ALA A 242 21.08 24.87 -3.45
CA ALA A 242 22.01 24.94 -2.33
C ALA A 242 22.70 26.31 -2.34
N PRO A 243 22.87 26.97 -1.18
CA PRO A 243 23.58 28.22 -1.13
C PRO A 243 24.95 27.99 -1.77
N THR A 244 25.27 28.77 -2.80
CA THR A 244 26.64 28.82 -3.33
C THR A 244 27.55 29.10 -2.13
N PRO A 245 28.58 28.26 -1.89
CA PRO A 245 29.53 28.57 -0.83
C PRO A 245 30.08 29.96 -1.14
N GLU A 246 29.72 30.94 -0.31
CA GLU A 246 30.35 32.25 -0.38
C GLU A 246 31.83 31.98 -0.25
N SER A 247 32.59 32.31 -1.29
CA SER A 247 34.03 32.26 -1.20
C SER A 247 34.41 33.23 -0.08
N THR A 248 34.72 32.70 1.10
CA THR A 248 35.36 33.42 2.20
C THR A 248 36.81 33.71 1.83
N TYR A 249 37.00 34.35 0.68
CA TYR A 249 38.29 34.79 0.13
C TYR A 249 38.59 36.25 0.52
N THR A 250 37.93 36.79 1.54
CA THR A 250 38.27 38.09 2.14
C THR A 250 38.95 37.94 3.51
N GLY A 251 38.93 36.75 4.11
CA GLY A 251 39.59 36.49 5.39
C GLY A 251 41.10 36.26 5.27
N ILE A 252 41.55 35.52 4.24
CA ILE A 252 42.96 35.14 4.11
C ILE A 252 43.83 36.34 3.69
N GLU A 253 43.36 37.19 2.77
CA GLU A 253 44.11 38.39 2.39
C GLU A 253 44.14 39.43 3.51
N LYS A 254 43.06 39.56 4.29
CA LYS A 254 43.05 40.45 5.46
C LYS A 254 43.99 39.94 6.57
N VAL A 255 43.97 38.64 6.88
CA VAL A 255 44.91 38.03 7.83
C VAL A 255 46.35 38.15 7.36
N LYS A 256 46.62 38.00 6.05
CA LYS A 256 47.96 38.16 5.47
C LYS A 256 48.43 39.62 5.53
N ASN A 257 47.55 40.59 5.27
CA ASN A 257 47.87 42.01 5.40
C ASN A 257 48.04 42.44 6.87
N ASP A 258 47.25 41.92 7.80
CA ASP A 258 47.37 42.19 9.23
C ASP A 258 48.65 41.57 9.83
N PHE A 259 49.13 40.44 9.28
CA PHE A 259 50.41 39.83 9.67
C PHE A 259 51.61 40.62 9.12
N LEU A 260 51.54 41.10 7.88
CA LEU A 260 52.61 41.89 7.24
C LEU A 260 52.72 43.31 7.80
N THR A 261 51.62 43.92 8.23
CA THR A 261 51.62 45.25 8.84
C THR A 261 52.06 45.25 10.30
N ASN A 262 51.81 44.18 11.06
CA ASN A 262 52.28 44.05 12.45
C ASN A 262 53.73 43.52 12.58
N SER A 263 54.29 42.90 11.54
CA SER A 263 55.70 42.48 11.54
C SER A 263 56.67 43.62 11.20
N ALA A 264 56.17 44.75 10.67
CA ALA A 264 56.98 45.95 10.43
C ALA A 264 57.09 46.89 11.65
N SER A 265 56.30 46.69 12.72
CA SER A 265 56.25 47.57 13.90
C SER A 265 56.85 46.96 15.18
N ASN A 266 57.18 45.67 15.19
CA ASN A 266 57.82 45.03 16.34
C ASN A 266 59.34 45.12 16.27
N THR A 267 59.85 46.19 16.86
CA THR A 267 61.21 46.26 17.39
C THR A 267 61.44 45.06 18.31
N PHE A 268 62.30 44.12 17.93
CA PHE A 268 62.75 43.03 18.80
C PHE A 268 63.44 43.64 20.04
N LYS A 269 62.69 43.79 21.14
CA LYS A 269 63.30 43.93 22.45
C LYS A 269 63.69 42.54 22.93
N ASN A 270 65.01 42.33 23.02
CA ASN A 270 65.64 41.26 23.78
C ASN A 270 64.91 41.03 25.11
N ILE A 271 64.46 39.80 25.34
CA ILE A 271 64.21 39.29 26.70
C ILE A 271 65.10 38.07 26.85
N GLU A 272 66.28 38.30 27.43
CA GLU A 272 67.05 37.27 28.11
C GLU A 272 66.22 36.74 29.28
N GLY A 273 66.05 35.41 29.39
CA GLY A 273 65.17 34.85 30.42
C GLY A 273 65.23 33.34 30.55
N LYS A 274 66.40 32.82 30.94
CA LYS A 274 66.69 31.55 31.63
C LYS A 274 65.69 30.39 31.52
N LEU A 275 66.12 29.38 30.75
CA LEU A 275 65.70 27.99 30.85
C LEU A 275 66.33 27.37 32.11
N PHE A 276 65.53 26.95 33.08
CA PHE A 276 65.95 25.96 34.07
C PHE A 276 65.55 24.58 33.53
N ILE A 277 66.53 23.67 33.55
CA ILE A 277 66.44 22.24 33.22
C ILE A 277 65.51 21.54 34.19
#